data_AF-A0A847XB84-F1
#
_entry.id   AF-A0A847XB84-F1
#
_cell.length_a   1.000
_cell.length_b   1.000
_cell.length_c   1.000
_cell.angle_alpha   90.00
_cell.angle_beta   90.00
_cell.angle_gamma   90.00
#
_symmetry.space_group_name_H-M   'P 1'
#
loop_
_entity.id
_entity.type
_entity.pdbx_description
1 polymer ?
#
loop_
_entity_poly.entity_id
_entity_poly.type
_entity_poly.pdbx_seq_one_letter_code
_entity_poly.pdbx_strand_id
1 'polypeptide(L)'
;ATILRDDLSVQILAKKKHIEVLRDRQRTFINLDKQYMLKSQELKEDQKQLAVLESVKHNISELKELKSQYKRLGEKFDELDRNFVKKRDFYHEQEDLFYRSQAGILAEKLVEDKPCPVCGALKHPSPAILLEEYFSKKDLDALKVEVDQLRSDREKVSLALGNLKVKIDGVMESIDKQMEGKIFNDESLENIREIVDTKQKELSEIKNKLVALEVSDEVISMEIQTLNDLERKFESVNIKDLENELLSNTVKLQTMLKDLKYTSLNEAEKVYKNELALYEADQKSVEENDNKVNELKGNIDTLNAKKLDLKERMDVLSNQLNKLELNYKEKIDLLEIVDVDKVLNDLKKMDDLEASINSFDSTLREFEVKRKDLKARVADHKIVDLSDLEAKLHALNQELDKLSNQLKEYDFRIKKHEDLLEIYKDLSVDYQRVLHRFETVSGLEKTMRGNLSGRDRITLEQYVQSAYFEYVINEANKRFIKMTDNQFELFRQSEADNKRSQSGLDLEVLDHYTGKKRPV
;
A
#
# COMPACT_ATOMS: atom_id res chain seq x y z
N ALA A 1 9.10 -15.50 -0.57
CA ALA A 1 9.11 -14.08 -0.98
C ALA A 1 7.86 -13.70 -1.78
N THR A 2 7.52 -14.41 -2.86
CA THR A 2 6.42 -14.06 -3.79
C THR A 2 5.03 -14.02 -3.14
N ILE A 3 4.67 -15.01 -2.31
CA ILE A 3 3.37 -15.06 -1.62
C ILE A 3 3.21 -13.91 -0.61
N LEU A 4 4.28 -13.61 0.14
CA LEU A 4 4.30 -12.52 1.11
C LEU A 4 4.13 -11.16 0.41
N ARG A 5 4.67 -11.03 -0.81
CA ARG A 5 4.62 -9.80 -1.61
C ARG A 5 3.23 -9.55 -2.19
N ASP A 6 2.59 -10.59 -2.70
CA ASP A 6 1.22 -10.47 -3.22
C ASP A 6 0.26 -10.05 -2.10
N ASP A 7 0.41 -10.63 -0.90
CA ASP A 7 -0.36 -10.25 0.29
C ASP A 7 -0.11 -8.78 0.71
N LEU A 8 1.15 -8.35 0.81
CA LEU A 8 1.49 -6.94 1.10
C LEU A 8 0.93 -5.97 0.04
N SER A 9 0.94 -6.35 -1.24
CA SER A 9 0.40 -5.49 -2.31
C SER A 9 -1.12 -5.30 -2.19
N VAL A 10 -1.84 -6.36 -1.82
CA VAL A 10 -3.29 -6.33 -1.60
C VAL A 10 -3.62 -5.48 -0.37
N GLN A 11 -2.83 -5.61 0.71
CA GLN A 11 -2.99 -4.80 1.92
C GLN A 11 -2.74 -3.31 1.67
N ILE A 12 -1.69 -2.96 0.91
CA ILE A 12 -1.40 -1.58 0.52
C ILE A 12 -2.56 -1.00 -0.32
N LEU A 13 -3.07 -1.75 -1.29
CA LEU A 13 -4.19 -1.30 -2.12
C LEU A 13 -5.46 -1.09 -1.29
N ALA A 14 -5.77 -2.02 -0.39
CA ALA A 14 -6.90 -1.92 0.52
C ALA A 14 -6.79 -0.71 1.45
N LYS A 15 -5.60 -0.43 2.00
CA LYS A 15 -5.37 0.75 2.84
C LYS A 15 -5.45 2.06 2.07
N LYS A 16 -4.91 2.16 0.87
CA LYS A 16 -5.08 3.35 0.00
C LYS A 16 -6.56 3.66 -0.24
N LYS A 17 -7.35 2.64 -0.58
CA LYS A 17 -8.80 2.78 -0.77
C LYS A 17 -9.52 3.20 0.51
N HIS A 18 -9.12 2.67 1.67
CA HIS A 18 -9.69 3.06 2.96
C HIS A 18 -9.41 4.52 3.31
N ILE A 19 -8.17 5.00 3.12
CA ILE A 19 -7.77 6.38 3.36
C ILE A 19 -8.54 7.34 2.44
N GLU A 20 -8.77 6.96 1.18
CA GLU A 20 -9.56 7.74 0.23
C GLU A 20 -11.02 7.91 0.71
N VAL A 21 -11.65 6.84 1.19
CA VAL A 21 -12.99 6.88 1.80
C VAL A 21 -13.03 7.80 3.03
N LEU A 22 -12.00 7.76 3.88
CA LEU A 22 -11.93 8.64 5.06
C LEU A 22 -11.77 10.11 4.65
N ARG A 23 -10.95 10.41 3.64
CA ARG A 23 -10.79 11.77 3.10
C ARG A 23 -12.08 12.30 2.47
N ASP A 24 -12.83 11.46 1.76
CA ASP A 24 -14.12 11.85 1.21
C ASP A 24 -15.14 12.13 2.32
N ARG A 25 -15.18 11.30 3.37
CA ARG A 25 -15.98 11.59 4.57
C ARG A 25 -15.60 12.93 5.19
N GLN A 26 -14.31 13.22 5.34
CA GLN A 26 -13.82 14.48 5.88
C GLN A 26 -14.22 15.69 5.02
N ARG A 27 -14.13 15.59 3.69
CA ARG A 27 -14.60 16.64 2.77
C ARG A 27 -16.10 16.87 2.91
N THR A 28 -16.88 15.80 3.02
CA THR A 28 -18.32 15.92 3.25
C THR A 28 -18.63 16.56 4.60
N PHE A 29 -17.89 16.21 5.65
CA PHE A 29 -18.00 16.82 6.98
C PHE A 29 -17.74 18.33 6.93
N ILE A 30 -16.62 18.78 6.34
CA ILE A 30 -16.27 20.20 6.25
C ILE A 30 -17.36 21.01 5.53
N ASN A 31 -17.89 20.47 4.43
CA ASN A 31 -18.97 21.14 3.69
C ASN A 31 -20.26 21.23 4.51
N LEU A 32 -20.62 20.15 5.22
CA LEU A 32 -21.80 20.12 6.07
C LEU A 32 -21.66 21.05 7.29
N ASP A 33 -20.44 21.15 7.85
CA ASP A 33 -20.14 22.01 9.00
C ASP A 33 -20.25 23.48 8.63
N LYS A 34 -19.75 23.84 7.44
CA LYS A 34 -19.95 25.19 6.88
C LYS A 34 -21.44 25.52 6.70
N GLN A 35 -22.24 24.58 6.19
CA GLN A 35 -23.70 24.77 6.07
C GLN A 35 -24.38 24.89 7.44
N TYR A 36 -23.97 24.08 8.41
CA TYR A 36 -24.45 24.14 9.79
C TYR A 36 -24.18 25.52 10.40
N MET A 37 -22.95 26.03 10.26
CA MET A 37 -22.55 27.33 10.79
C MET A 37 -23.40 28.47 10.21
N LEU A 38 -23.57 28.51 8.88
CA LEU A 38 -24.40 29.52 8.20
C LEU A 38 -25.86 29.46 8.68
N LYS A 39 -26.49 28.28 8.66
CA LYS A 39 -27.88 28.13 9.13
C LYS A 39 -28.04 28.44 10.61
N SER A 40 -27.04 28.13 11.45
CA SER A 40 -27.09 28.46 12.88
C SER A 40 -27.05 29.96 13.14
N GLN A 41 -26.35 30.71 12.29
CA GLN A 41 -26.30 32.17 12.36
C GLN A 41 -27.65 32.77 11.94
N GLU A 42 -28.20 32.31 10.81
CA GLU A 42 -29.54 32.72 10.36
C GLU A 42 -30.61 32.42 11.41
N LEU A 43 -30.58 31.22 12.02
CA LEU A 43 -31.52 30.86 13.08
C LEU A 43 -31.41 31.81 14.28
N LYS A 44 -30.18 32.20 14.68
CA LYS A 44 -29.99 33.17 15.77
C LYS A 44 -30.57 34.53 15.43
N GLU A 45 -30.47 34.97 14.17
CA GLU A 45 -31.06 36.22 13.71
C GLU A 45 -32.59 36.14 13.73
N ASP A 46 -33.16 35.05 13.20
CA ASP A 46 -34.61 34.82 13.18
C ASP A 46 -35.19 34.68 14.60
N GLN A 47 -34.47 34.03 15.53
CA GLN A 47 -34.84 33.94 16.95
C GLN A 47 -34.81 35.30 17.65
N LYS A 48 -33.81 36.14 17.36
CA LYS A 48 -33.78 37.52 17.87
C LYS A 48 -34.97 38.31 17.34
N GLN A 49 -35.28 38.17 16.06
CA GLN A 49 -36.45 38.81 15.47
C GLN A 49 -37.71 38.33 16.19
N LEU A 50 -37.95 37.02 16.28
CA LEU A 50 -39.10 36.44 16.95
C LEU A 50 -39.28 36.96 18.39
N ALA A 51 -38.22 36.99 19.19
CA ALA A 51 -38.26 37.49 20.56
C ALA A 51 -38.70 38.96 20.64
N VAL A 52 -38.25 39.79 19.69
CA VAL A 52 -38.71 41.19 19.59
C VAL A 52 -40.21 41.23 19.28
N LEU A 53 -40.72 40.37 18.38
CA LEU A 53 -42.14 40.38 18.00
C LEU A 53 -43.04 39.96 19.15
N GLU A 54 -42.62 38.93 19.89
CA GLU A 54 -43.34 38.45 21.07
C GLU A 54 -43.37 39.51 22.17
N SER A 55 -42.24 40.19 22.40
CA SER A 55 -42.18 41.33 23.32
C SER A 55 -43.10 42.47 22.90
N VAL A 56 -43.11 42.85 21.61
CA VAL A 56 -43.99 43.91 21.09
C VAL A 56 -45.47 43.52 21.22
N LYS A 57 -45.83 42.28 20.87
CA LYS A 57 -47.20 41.76 21.03
C LYS A 57 -47.66 41.80 22.48
N HIS A 58 -46.79 41.41 23.40
CA HIS A 58 -47.06 41.49 24.84
C HIS A 58 -47.27 42.95 25.28
N ASN A 59 -46.35 43.85 24.91
CA ASN A 59 -46.45 45.28 25.26
C ASN A 59 -47.73 45.92 24.69
N ILE A 60 -48.15 45.56 23.47
CA ILE A 60 -49.42 46.04 22.89
C ILE A 60 -50.62 45.54 23.70
N SER A 61 -50.60 44.29 24.16
CA SER A 61 -51.68 43.74 24.99
C SER A 61 -51.74 44.42 26.37
N GLU A 62 -50.58 44.67 26.99
CA GLU A 62 -50.47 45.40 28.26
C GLU A 62 -50.95 46.84 28.10
N LEU A 63 -50.56 47.51 27.01
CA LEU A 63 -50.99 48.88 26.71
C LEU A 63 -52.51 48.99 26.53
N LYS A 64 -53.16 48.00 25.89
CA LYS A 64 -54.62 47.96 25.78
C LYS A 64 -55.28 47.87 27.16
N GLU A 65 -54.75 47.03 28.04
CA GLU A 65 -55.26 46.86 29.40
C GLU A 65 -55.04 48.12 30.25
N LEU A 66 -53.84 48.70 30.23
CA LEU A 66 -53.51 49.93 30.95
C LEU A 66 -54.37 51.11 30.48
N LYS A 67 -54.62 51.26 29.17
CA LYS A 67 -55.52 52.30 28.63
C LYS A 67 -56.97 52.09 29.08
N SER A 68 -57.45 50.84 29.16
CA SER A 68 -58.78 50.52 29.70
C SER A 68 -58.89 50.90 31.18
N GLN A 69 -57.89 50.58 31.99
CA GLN A 69 -57.83 50.94 33.40
C GLN A 69 -57.75 52.46 33.60
N TYR A 70 -56.92 53.15 32.81
CA TYR A 70 -56.81 54.61 32.84
C TYR A 70 -58.14 55.28 32.53
N LYS A 71 -58.88 54.78 31.52
CA LYS A 71 -60.20 55.30 31.17
C LYS A 71 -61.21 55.12 32.32
N ARG A 72 -61.32 53.91 32.89
CA ARG A 72 -62.23 53.62 34.01
C ARG A 72 -61.93 54.48 35.24
N LEU A 73 -60.64 54.64 35.55
CA LEU A 73 -60.21 55.44 36.69
C LEU A 73 -60.41 56.96 36.44
N GLY A 74 -60.28 57.40 35.19
CA GLY A 74 -60.57 58.77 34.76
C GLY A 74 -62.04 59.12 34.96
N GLU A 75 -62.96 58.24 34.53
CA GLU A 75 -64.40 58.41 34.75
C GLU A 75 -64.75 58.53 36.25
N LYS A 76 -64.09 57.74 37.09
CA LYS A 76 -64.23 57.80 38.56
C LYS A 76 -63.65 59.10 39.15
N PHE A 77 -62.52 59.57 38.63
CA PHE A 77 -61.94 60.86 39.05
C PHE A 77 -62.90 62.00 38.73
N ASP A 78 -63.45 62.04 37.51
CA ASP A 78 -64.37 63.09 37.10
C ASP A 78 -65.64 63.12 37.97
N GLU A 79 -66.13 61.96 38.41
CA GLU A 79 -67.25 61.87 39.35
C GLU A 79 -66.89 62.43 40.73
N LEU A 80 -65.74 62.02 41.28
CA LEU A 80 -65.26 62.51 42.57
C LEU A 80 -64.96 64.02 42.55
N ASP A 81 -64.37 64.52 41.46
CA ASP A 81 -64.07 65.93 41.27
C ASP A 81 -65.35 66.77 41.26
N ARG A 82 -66.38 66.34 40.50
CA ARG A 82 -67.70 67.00 40.51
C ARG A 82 -68.32 67.03 41.91
N ASN A 83 -68.25 65.93 42.65
CA ASN A 83 -68.82 65.84 44.01
C ASN A 83 -68.03 66.72 44.99
N PHE A 84 -66.70 66.70 44.92
CA PHE A 84 -65.83 67.54 45.72
C PHE A 84 -66.10 69.04 45.48
N VAL A 85 -66.13 69.47 44.21
CA VAL A 85 -66.39 70.88 43.86
C VAL A 85 -67.75 71.33 44.40
N LYS A 86 -68.82 70.57 44.15
CA LYS A 86 -70.16 70.88 44.66
C LYS A 86 -70.19 70.99 46.19
N LYS A 87 -69.57 70.04 46.88
CA LYS A 87 -69.60 69.98 48.35
C LYS A 87 -68.73 71.06 48.99
N ARG A 88 -67.57 71.36 48.40
CA ARG A 88 -66.67 72.45 48.80
C ARG A 88 -67.36 73.80 48.64
N ASP A 89 -68.00 74.05 47.50
CA ASP A 89 -68.67 75.32 47.23
C ASP A 89 -69.83 75.52 48.21
N PHE A 90 -70.60 74.45 48.48
CA PHE A 90 -71.62 74.46 49.52
C PHE A 90 -71.04 74.73 50.91
N TYR A 91 -69.90 74.11 51.26
CA TYR A 91 -69.21 74.38 52.53
C TYR A 91 -68.81 75.86 52.67
N HIS A 92 -68.19 76.45 51.65
CA HIS A 92 -67.79 77.86 51.71
C HIS A 92 -68.99 78.80 51.80
N GLU A 93 -70.08 78.51 51.09
CA GLU A 93 -71.32 79.28 51.21
C GLU A 93 -71.87 79.24 52.64
N GLN A 94 -71.92 78.06 53.27
CA GLN A 94 -72.38 77.92 54.66
C GLN A 94 -71.40 78.51 55.68
N GLU A 95 -70.10 78.43 55.43
CA GLU A 95 -69.04 79.03 56.24
C GLU A 95 -69.15 80.56 56.23
N ASP A 96 -69.34 81.18 55.06
CA ASP A 96 -69.57 82.61 54.92
C ASP A 96 -70.86 83.05 55.64
N LEU A 97 -71.94 82.29 55.51
CA LEU A 97 -73.21 82.55 56.20
C LEU A 97 -73.05 82.47 57.72
N PHE A 98 -72.31 81.49 58.22
CA PHE A 98 -72.00 81.36 59.65
C PHE A 98 -71.19 82.56 60.17
N TYR A 99 -70.14 82.98 59.46
CA TYR A 99 -69.34 84.15 59.84
C TYR A 99 -70.16 85.44 59.84
N ARG A 100 -71.04 85.63 58.84
CA ARG A 100 -71.97 86.77 58.80
C ARG A 100 -72.98 86.73 59.96
N SER A 101 -73.42 85.54 60.36
CA SER A 101 -74.36 85.35 61.46
C SER A 101 -73.73 85.54 62.85
N GLN A 102 -72.41 85.55 62.96
CA GLN A 102 -71.71 85.65 64.26
C GLN A 102 -72.08 86.92 65.05
N ALA A 103 -72.26 88.04 64.36
CA ALA A 103 -72.70 89.29 64.98
C ALA A 103 -74.11 89.15 65.60
N GLY A 104 -75.03 88.46 64.92
CA GLY A 104 -76.38 88.16 65.42
C GLY A 104 -76.37 87.19 66.60
N ILE A 105 -75.54 86.13 66.55
CA ILE A 105 -75.40 85.14 67.64
C ILE A 105 -74.85 85.79 68.92
N LEU A 106 -73.91 86.74 68.77
CA LEU A 106 -73.38 87.50 69.90
C LEU A 106 -74.40 88.52 70.42
N ALA A 107 -75.18 89.12 69.53
CA ALA A 107 -76.25 90.05 69.89
C ALA A 107 -77.38 89.39 70.70
N GLU A 108 -77.72 88.13 70.41
CA GLU A 108 -78.71 87.34 71.17
C GLU A 108 -78.34 87.18 72.66
N LYS A 109 -77.04 87.17 72.99
CA LYS A 109 -76.53 87.00 74.35
C LYS A 109 -76.34 88.32 75.11
N LEU A 110 -76.70 89.45 74.51
CA LEU A 110 -76.63 90.75 75.17
C LEU A 110 -77.72 90.86 76.24
N VAL A 111 -77.31 91.25 77.44
CA VAL A 111 -78.22 91.52 78.56
C VAL A 111 -78.15 93.02 78.85
N GLU A 112 -79.30 93.67 79.00
CA GLU A 112 -79.35 95.09 79.34
C GLU A 112 -78.55 95.39 80.62
N ASP A 113 -77.82 96.50 80.60
CA ASP A 113 -77.00 97.03 81.69
C ASP A 113 -75.83 96.14 82.16
N LYS A 114 -75.42 95.13 81.36
CA LYS A 114 -74.14 94.43 81.52
C LYS A 114 -73.15 94.82 80.41
N PRO A 115 -71.84 94.96 80.72
CA PRO A 115 -70.85 95.34 79.71
C PRO A 115 -70.72 94.25 78.63
N CYS A 116 -70.84 94.65 77.37
CA CYS A 116 -70.68 93.74 76.24
C CYS A 116 -69.26 93.14 76.20
N PRO A 117 -69.12 91.82 76.00
CA PRO A 117 -67.82 91.14 76.00
C PRO A 117 -66.90 91.53 74.81
N VAL A 118 -67.42 92.20 73.78
CA VAL A 118 -66.63 92.61 72.60
C VAL A 118 -66.15 94.06 72.71
N CYS A 119 -67.01 95.00 73.13
CA CYS A 119 -66.71 96.43 73.14
C CYS A 119 -66.89 97.15 74.49
N GLY A 120 -67.45 96.48 75.51
CA GLY A 120 -67.65 97.02 76.87
C GLY A 120 -68.87 97.94 77.06
N ALA A 121 -69.65 98.24 76.02
CA ALA A 121 -70.82 99.12 76.11
C ALA A 121 -72.01 98.47 76.84
N LEU A 122 -72.84 99.31 77.49
CA LEU A 122 -74.01 98.88 78.29
C LEU A 122 -75.35 98.90 77.53
N LYS A 123 -75.43 99.57 76.36
CA LYS A 123 -76.65 99.70 75.55
C LYS A 123 -76.35 99.60 74.05
N HIS A 124 -77.21 98.90 73.31
CA HIS A 124 -77.11 98.69 71.85
C HIS A 124 -78.45 99.05 71.18
N PRO A 125 -78.54 100.16 70.42
CA PRO A 125 -79.81 100.64 69.85
C PRO A 125 -80.35 99.84 68.67
N SER A 126 -79.47 99.14 67.95
CA SER A 126 -79.83 98.30 66.80
C SER A 126 -78.98 97.03 66.83
N PRO A 127 -79.33 96.04 67.68
CA PRO A 127 -78.65 94.75 67.72
C PRO A 127 -78.68 94.08 66.34
N ALA A 128 -77.61 93.36 66.01
CA ALA A 128 -77.57 92.58 64.76
C ALA A 128 -78.64 91.49 64.78
N ILE A 129 -79.37 91.33 63.68
CA ILE A 129 -80.44 90.34 63.55
C ILE A 129 -79.79 88.97 63.30
N LEU A 130 -80.19 87.97 64.08
CA LEU A 130 -79.82 86.58 63.83
C LEU A 130 -80.58 86.08 62.59
N LEU A 131 -79.86 85.57 61.59
CA LEU A 131 -80.49 84.90 60.44
C LEU A 131 -81.10 83.58 60.92
N GLU A 132 -82.35 83.29 60.56
CA GLU A 132 -83.10 82.12 61.10
C GLU A 132 -82.56 80.77 60.61
N GLU A 133 -81.89 80.71 59.46
CA GLU A 133 -81.28 79.48 58.92
C GLU A 133 -79.75 79.65 58.77
N TYR A 134 -78.98 79.12 59.73
CA TYR A 134 -77.52 79.04 59.64
C TYR A 134 -76.99 77.71 60.21
N PHE A 135 -75.89 77.20 59.66
CA PHE A 135 -75.23 75.99 60.16
C PHE A 135 -74.49 76.28 61.47
N SER A 136 -74.61 75.41 62.47
CA SER A 136 -73.81 75.54 63.69
C SER A 136 -72.34 75.21 63.42
N LYS A 137 -71.44 75.59 64.34
CA LYS A 137 -70.02 75.21 64.24
C LYS A 137 -69.82 73.69 64.14
N LYS A 138 -70.66 72.90 64.84
CA LYS A 138 -70.61 71.44 64.79
C LYS A 138 -71.02 70.90 63.42
N ASP A 139 -72.00 71.53 62.78
CA ASP A 139 -72.47 71.14 61.44
C ASP A 139 -71.45 71.55 60.36
N LEU A 140 -70.79 72.70 60.51
CA LEU A 140 -69.67 73.10 59.65
C LEU A 140 -68.45 72.19 59.82
N ASP A 141 -68.09 71.82 61.05
CA ASP A 141 -66.99 70.89 61.30
C ASP A 141 -67.28 69.51 60.70
N ALA A 142 -68.53 69.03 60.77
CA ALA A 142 -68.96 67.79 60.11
C ALA A 142 -68.89 67.91 58.57
N LEU A 143 -69.35 69.03 58.02
CA LEU A 143 -69.29 69.30 56.58
C LEU A 143 -67.85 69.41 56.07
N LYS A 144 -66.96 70.00 56.86
CA LYS A 144 -65.53 70.07 56.59
C LYS A 144 -64.88 68.69 56.52
N VAL A 145 -65.21 67.80 57.45
CA VAL A 145 -64.75 66.40 57.42
C VAL A 145 -65.19 65.70 56.13
N GLU A 146 -66.43 65.93 55.68
CA GLU A 146 -66.90 65.36 54.40
C GLU A 146 -66.14 65.93 53.19
N VAL A 147 -65.86 67.24 53.17
CA VAL A 147 -65.06 67.88 52.11
C VAL A 147 -63.62 67.36 52.10
N ASP A 148 -63.00 67.24 53.27
CA ASP A 148 -61.64 66.72 53.43
C ASP A 148 -61.55 65.24 53.02
N GLN A 149 -62.59 64.45 53.29
CA GLN A 149 -62.68 63.06 52.84
C GLN A 149 -62.77 62.96 51.32
N LEU A 150 -63.67 63.74 50.69
CA LEU A 150 -63.79 63.80 49.22
C LEU A 150 -62.50 64.29 48.57
N ARG A 151 -61.81 65.26 49.19
CA ARG A 151 -60.49 65.73 48.75
C ARG A 151 -59.46 64.60 48.81
N SER A 152 -59.38 63.88 49.92
CA SER A 152 -58.43 62.77 50.09
C SER A 152 -58.68 61.67 49.06
N ASP A 153 -59.94 61.29 48.83
CA ASP A 153 -60.29 60.24 47.89
C ASP A 153 -60.02 60.67 46.43
N ARG A 154 -60.27 61.94 46.09
CA ARG A 154 -59.87 62.55 44.81
C ARG A 154 -58.34 62.54 44.62
N GLU A 155 -57.56 62.93 45.63
CA GLU A 155 -56.09 62.95 45.57
C GLU A 155 -55.52 61.53 45.36
N LYS A 156 -56.06 60.51 46.05
CA LYS A 156 -55.66 59.10 45.85
C LYS A 156 -55.88 58.65 44.42
N VAL A 157 -57.04 58.94 43.84
CA VAL A 157 -57.37 58.56 42.46
C VAL A 157 -56.51 59.34 41.44
N SER A 158 -56.26 60.63 41.69
CA SER A 158 -55.34 61.45 40.89
C SER A 158 -53.92 60.88 40.84
N LEU A 159 -53.37 60.49 41.99
CA LEU A 159 -52.06 59.85 42.07
C LEU A 159 -52.02 58.52 41.31
N ALA A 160 -53.07 57.71 41.44
CA ALA A 160 -53.18 56.45 40.70
C ALA A 160 -53.28 56.68 39.17
N LEU A 161 -53.99 57.72 38.71
CA LEU A 161 -54.01 58.12 37.30
C LEU A 161 -52.64 58.59 36.81
N GLY A 162 -51.93 59.41 37.60
CA GLY A 162 -50.57 59.84 37.29
C GLY A 162 -49.62 58.66 37.11
N ASN A 163 -49.66 57.69 38.04
CA ASN A 163 -48.85 56.47 37.97
C ASN A 163 -49.20 55.61 36.75
N LEU A 164 -50.48 55.44 36.44
CA LEU A 164 -50.91 54.71 35.23
C LEU A 164 -50.45 55.41 33.95
N LYS A 165 -50.51 56.75 33.91
CA LYS A 165 -50.02 57.52 32.76
C LYS A 165 -48.53 57.32 32.53
N VAL A 166 -47.71 57.41 33.58
CA VAL A 166 -46.27 57.15 33.49
C VAL A 166 -45.99 55.74 32.98
N LYS A 167 -46.76 54.73 33.43
CA LYS A 167 -46.65 53.36 32.91
C LYS A 167 -47.03 53.26 31.44
N ILE A 168 -48.12 53.88 31.01
CA ILE A 168 -48.55 53.91 29.61
C ILE A 168 -47.47 54.54 28.74
N ASP A 169 -46.96 55.71 29.15
CA ASP A 169 -45.93 56.44 28.40
C ASP A 169 -44.64 55.61 28.30
N GLY A 170 -44.23 54.92 29.38
CA GLY A 170 -43.07 54.03 29.37
C GLY A 170 -43.23 52.81 28.46
N VAL A 171 -44.42 52.19 28.43
CA VAL A 171 -44.72 51.07 27.52
C VAL A 171 -44.76 51.57 26.06
N MET A 172 -45.32 52.76 25.82
CA MET A 172 -45.32 53.38 24.49
C MET A 172 -43.90 53.66 23.99
N GLU A 173 -43.03 54.23 24.83
CA GLU A 173 -41.64 54.50 24.46
C GLU A 173 -40.86 53.20 24.18
N SER A 174 -41.14 52.13 24.93
CA SER A 174 -40.57 50.79 24.69
C SER A 174 -41.01 50.22 23.35
N ILE A 175 -42.30 50.31 23.02
CA ILE A 175 -42.84 49.89 21.72
C ILE A 175 -42.20 50.71 20.60
N ASP A 176 -42.14 52.04 20.71
CA ASP A 176 -41.59 52.91 19.66
C ASP A 176 -40.09 52.61 19.40
N LYS A 177 -39.30 52.39 20.46
CA LYS A 177 -37.89 51.95 20.33
C LYS A 177 -37.74 50.60 19.66
N GLN A 178 -38.63 49.65 19.95
CA GLN A 178 -38.61 48.33 19.32
C GLN A 178 -39.15 48.35 17.87
N MET A 179 -39.96 49.35 17.53
CA MET A 179 -40.70 49.43 16.27
C MET A 179 -40.08 50.31 15.19
N GLU A 180 -39.00 51.09 15.45
CA GLU A 180 -38.30 52.00 14.49
C GLU A 180 -38.56 51.70 12.99
N GLY A 181 -39.71 52.16 12.46
CA GLY A 181 -40.10 52.03 11.05
C GLY A 181 -40.65 50.68 10.54
N LYS A 182 -40.91 49.67 11.37
CA LYS A 182 -41.41 48.34 10.92
C LYS A 182 -42.90 48.13 11.23
N ILE A 183 -43.68 47.77 10.20
CA ILE A 183 -45.10 47.43 10.34
C ILE A 183 -45.22 46.00 10.87
N PHE A 184 -45.98 45.82 11.96
CA PHE A 184 -46.24 44.53 12.59
C PHE A 184 -47.68 44.05 12.40
N ASN A 185 -47.83 42.80 11.96
CA ASN A 185 -49.10 42.11 11.74
C ASN A 185 -48.99 40.67 12.27
N ASP A 186 -50.09 40.12 12.82
CA ASP A 186 -50.09 38.78 13.46
C ASP A 186 -49.63 37.67 12.49
N GLU A 187 -49.94 37.80 11.21
CA GLU A 187 -49.49 36.91 10.13
C GLU A 187 -47.95 36.85 10.02
N SER A 188 -47.25 37.96 10.30
CA SER A 188 -45.79 38.04 10.28
C SER A 188 -45.14 37.28 11.44
N LEU A 189 -45.82 37.17 12.59
CA LEU A 189 -45.32 36.45 13.77
C LEU A 189 -45.47 34.94 13.60
N GLU A 190 -46.60 34.48 13.08
CA GLU A 190 -46.86 33.07 12.79
C GLU A 190 -45.91 32.54 11.71
N ASN A 191 -45.70 33.32 10.64
CA ASN A 191 -44.73 33.00 9.58
C ASN A 191 -43.29 32.87 10.11
N ILE A 192 -42.85 33.80 10.98
CA ILE A 192 -41.50 33.75 11.54
C ILE A 192 -41.34 32.58 12.53
N ARG A 193 -42.38 32.23 13.29
CA ARG A 193 -42.37 31.02 14.13
C ARG A 193 -42.20 29.75 13.29
N GLU A 194 -42.96 29.60 12.20
CA GLU A 194 -42.81 28.46 11.30
C GLU A 194 -41.39 28.39 10.68
N ILE A 195 -40.82 29.53 10.29
CA ILE A 195 -39.44 29.61 9.78
C ILE A 195 -38.43 29.17 10.84
N VAL A 196 -38.57 29.62 12.09
CA VAL A 196 -37.68 29.23 13.19
C VAL A 196 -37.78 27.73 13.47
N ASP A 197 -39.00 27.17 13.53
CA ASP A 197 -39.23 25.74 13.81
C ASP A 197 -38.70 24.85 12.69
N THR A 198 -38.91 25.23 11.42
CA THR A 198 -38.39 24.50 10.26
C THR A 198 -36.86 24.52 10.24
N LYS A 199 -36.24 25.69 10.41
CA LYS A 199 -34.77 25.82 10.48
C LYS A 199 -34.17 25.05 11.65
N GLN A 200 -34.84 25.00 12.80
CA GLN A 200 -34.40 24.18 13.94
C GLN A 200 -34.39 22.68 13.63
N LYS A 201 -35.45 22.18 12.98
CA LYS A 201 -35.52 20.77 12.55
C LYS A 201 -34.40 20.46 11.56
N GLU A 202 -34.21 21.29 10.54
CA GLU A 202 -33.13 21.11 9.56
C GLU A 202 -31.74 21.14 10.21
N LEU A 203 -31.49 22.04 11.15
CA LEU A 203 -30.23 22.09 11.90
C LEU A 203 -30.00 20.83 12.73
N SER A 204 -31.06 20.26 13.33
CA SER A 204 -30.95 19.00 14.07
C SER A 204 -30.58 17.83 13.17
N GLU A 205 -31.12 17.78 11.95
CA GLU A 205 -30.77 16.76 10.95
C GLU A 205 -29.33 16.91 10.47
N ILE A 206 -28.90 18.14 10.18
CA ILE A 206 -27.52 18.42 9.78
C ILE A 206 -26.55 18.06 10.92
N LYS A 207 -26.89 18.38 12.17
CA LYS A 207 -26.09 18.03 13.35
C LYS A 207 -25.95 16.51 13.50
N ASN A 208 -27.02 15.75 13.30
CA ASN A 208 -26.97 14.29 13.36
C ASN A 208 -26.08 13.71 12.24
N LYS A 209 -26.14 14.28 11.03
CA LYS A 209 -25.24 13.91 9.92
C LYS A 209 -23.78 14.25 10.21
N LEU A 210 -23.51 15.39 10.87
CA LEU A 210 -22.15 15.77 11.29
C LEU A 210 -21.55 14.77 12.28
N VAL A 211 -22.29 14.38 13.31
CA VAL A 211 -21.84 13.36 14.29
C VAL A 211 -21.53 12.02 13.60
N ALA A 212 -22.34 11.62 12.62
CA ALA A 212 -22.11 10.39 11.86
C ALA A 212 -20.90 10.45 10.90
N LEU A 213 -20.51 11.65 10.49
CA LEU A 213 -19.40 11.92 9.56
C LEU A 213 -18.12 12.37 10.28
N GLU A 214 -18.16 12.48 11.60
CA GLU A 214 -17.02 12.91 12.40
C GLU A 214 -15.89 11.89 12.27
N VAL A 215 -14.86 12.30 11.54
CA VAL A 215 -13.63 11.54 11.34
C VAL A 215 -12.51 12.43 11.84
N SER A 216 -11.81 12.00 12.89
CA SER A 216 -10.67 12.74 13.42
C SER A 216 -9.49 12.69 12.44
N ASP A 217 -8.81 13.83 12.25
CA ASP A 217 -7.56 13.94 11.50
C ASP A 217 -6.48 12.99 12.05
N GLU A 218 -6.52 12.70 13.35
CA GLU A 218 -5.64 11.73 13.99
C GLU A 218 -5.82 10.33 13.40
N VAL A 219 -7.07 9.91 13.10
CA VAL A 219 -7.34 8.59 12.51
C VAL A 219 -6.79 8.50 11.10
N ILE A 220 -6.95 9.54 10.29
CA ILE A 220 -6.42 9.58 8.92
C ILE A 220 -4.88 9.57 8.95
N SER A 221 -4.26 10.35 9.84
CA SER A 221 -2.80 10.39 9.99
C SER A 221 -2.21 9.07 10.48
N MET A 222 -2.89 8.38 11.42
CA MET A 222 -2.51 7.04 11.85
C MET A 222 -2.55 6.05 10.69
N GLU A 223 -3.60 6.09 9.85
CA GLU A 223 -3.69 5.18 8.70
C GLU A 223 -2.69 5.49 7.59
N ILE A 224 -2.29 6.75 7.42
CA ILE A 224 -1.18 7.12 6.53
C ILE A 224 0.14 6.56 7.08
N GLN A 225 0.37 6.59 8.40
CA GLN A 225 1.55 5.96 9.00
C GLN A 225 1.56 4.43 8.76
N THR A 226 0.43 3.75 8.96
CA THR A 226 0.35 2.30 8.70
C THR A 226 0.62 1.96 7.23
N LEU A 227 0.12 2.79 6.31
CA LEU A 227 0.42 2.66 4.87
C LEU A 227 1.91 2.83 4.58
N ASN A 228 2.56 3.85 5.13
CA ASN A 228 3.99 4.10 4.94
C ASN A 228 4.84 2.94 5.48
N ASP A 229 4.45 2.35 6.60
CA ASP A 229 5.14 1.19 7.16
C ASP A 229 4.99 -0.06 6.28
N LEU A 230 3.81 -0.27 5.69
CA LEU A 230 3.58 -1.34 4.71
C LEU A 230 4.40 -1.12 3.43
N GLU A 231 4.48 0.11 2.91
CA GLU A 231 5.28 0.45 1.73
C GLU A 231 6.79 0.23 1.99
N ARG A 232 7.29 0.61 3.16
CA ARG A 232 8.68 0.31 3.58
C ARG A 232 8.96 -1.20 3.66
N LYS A 233 8.02 -1.98 4.21
CA LYS A 233 8.13 -3.45 4.23
C LYS A 233 8.14 -4.03 2.82
N PHE A 234 7.36 -3.47 1.90
CA PHE A 234 7.32 -3.90 0.51
C PHE A 234 8.63 -3.60 -0.24
N GLU A 235 9.25 -2.43 -0.01
CA GLU A 235 10.53 -2.05 -0.64
C GLU A 235 11.71 -2.90 -0.17
N SER A 236 11.77 -3.22 1.13
CA SER A 236 12.88 -3.99 1.69
C SER A 236 12.99 -5.42 1.14
N VAL A 237 11.86 -6.01 0.71
CA VAL A 237 11.78 -7.34 0.07
C VAL A 237 12.26 -7.33 -1.40
N ASN A 238 12.32 -6.17 -2.06
CA ASN A 238 12.51 -6.10 -3.52
C ASN A 238 13.96 -5.89 -3.97
N ILE A 239 14.82 -5.25 -3.16
CA ILE A 239 16.18 -4.88 -3.61
C ILE A 239 17.23 -5.81 -3.00
N LYS A 240 17.17 -6.06 -1.69
CA LYS A 240 18.21 -6.84 -1.00
C LYS A 240 18.23 -8.31 -1.39
N ASP A 241 17.08 -8.93 -1.55
CA ASP A 241 17.01 -10.36 -1.89
C ASP A 241 17.47 -10.61 -3.34
N LEU A 242 17.08 -9.74 -4.27
CA LEU A 242 17.51 -9.78 -5.67
C LEU A 242 19.00 -9.44 -5.85
N GLU A 243 19.52 -8.47 -5.09
CA GLU A 243 20.96 -8.16 -5.08
C GLU A 243 21.79 -9.31 -4.50
N ASN A 244 21.30 -9.97 -3.45
CA ASN A 244 21.99 -11.11 -2.82
C ASN A 244 21.95 -12.36 -3.71
N GLU A 245 20.83 -12.65 -4.38
CA GLU A 245 20.75 -13.74 -5.36
C GLU A 245 21.63 -13.48 -6.58
N LEU A 246 21.60 -12.24 -7.11
CA LEU A 246 22.48 -11.85 -8.22
C LEU A 246 23.93 -12.04 -7.80
N LEU A 247 24.36 -11.47 -6.66
CA LEU A 247 25.73 -11.57 -6.16
C LEU A 247 26.16 -13.03 -5.94
N SER A 248 25.29 -13.86 -5.34
CA SER A 248 25.53 -15.29 -5.16
C SER A 248 25.75 -16.01 -6.49
N ASN A 249 24.90 -15.74 -7.48
CA ASN A 249 24.97 -16.38 -8.79
C ASN A 249 26.18 -15.88 -9.59
N THR A 250 26.56 -14.60 -9.49
CA THR A 250 27.76 -14.07 -10.14
C THR A 250 29.03 -14.68 -9.57
N VAL A 251 29.11 -14.86 -8.24
CA VAL A 251 30.25 -15.50 -7.57
C VAL A 251 30.35 -16.98 -7.98
N LYS A 252 29.22 -17.71 -8.02
CA LYS A 252 29.18 -19.11 -8.50
C LYS A 252 29.62 -19.24 -9.96
N LEU A 253 29.17 -18.34 -10.83
CA LEU A 253 29.59 -18.30 -12.25
C LEU A 253 31.09 -18.03 -12.39
N GLN A 254 31.63 -17.09 -11.60
CA GLN A 254 33.05 -16.75 -11.63
C GLN A 254 33.96 -17.87 -11.09
N THR A 255 33.53 -18.62 -10.07
CA THR A 255 34.29 -19.81 -9.62
C THR A 255 34.23 -20.93 -10.65
N MET A 256 33.07 -21.17 -11.26
CA MET A 256 32.90 -22.18 -12.31
C MET A 256 33.74 -21.87 -13.56
N LEU A 257 33.88 -20.60 -13.94
CA LEU A 257 34.73 -20.18 -15.04
C LEU A 257 36.23 -20.38 -14.78
N LYS A 258 36.68 -20.36 -13.52
CA LYS A 258 38.08 -20.60 -13.14
C LYS A 258 38.46 -22.09 -13.14
N ASP A 259 37.50 -22.98 -12.93
CA ASP A 259 37.71 -24.44 -12.92
C ASP A 259 37.76 -25.06 -14.33
N LEU A 260 37.48 -24.29 -15.38
CA LEU A 260 37.50 -24.77 -16.76
C LEU A 260 38.93 -24.70 -17.33
N LYS A 261 39.45 -25.87 -17.73
CA LYS A 261 40.80 -26.06 -18.27
C LYS A 261 41.02 -25.39 -19.63
N TYR A 262 39.93 -25.11 -20.36
CA TYR A 262 39.95 -24.48 -21.69
C TYR A 262 39.01 -23.27 -21.70
N THR A 263 39.45 -22.22 -22.38
CA THR A 263 38.75 -20.92 -22.37
C THR A 263 37.60 -20.84 -23.37
N SER A 264 37.51 -21.80 -24.29
CA SER A 264 36.46 -21.86 -25.32
C SER A 264 36.09 -23.29 -25.73
N LEU A 265 34.85 -23.47 -26.21
CA LEU A 265 34.32 -24.75 -26.70
C LEU A 265 35.16 -25.33 -27.85
N ASN A 266 35.64 -24.47 -28.76
CA ASN A 266 36.44 -24.87 -29.91
C ASN A 266 37.81 -25.45 -29.54
N GLU A 267 38.45 -24.96 -28.48
CA GLU A 267 39.71 -25.53 -27.99
C GLU A 267 39.49 -26.92 -27.39
N ALA A 268 38.43 -27.09 -26.61
CA ALA A 268 38.08 -28.38 -26.00
C ALA A 268 37.75 -29.46 -27.04
N GLU A 269 36.96 -29.14 -28.06
CA GLU A 269 36.61 -30.09 -29.13
C GLU A 269 37.82 -30.52 -29.96
N LYS A 270 38.77 -29.62 -30.19
CA LYS A 270 39.97 -29.91 -30.97
C LYS A 270 40.91 -30.87 -30.23
N VAL A 271 41.06 -30.67 -28.90
CA VAL A 271 41.85 -31.58 -28.05
C VAL A 271 41.18 -32.95 -27.96
N TYR A 272 39.86 -33.00 -27.75
CA TYR A 272 39.10 -34.24 -27.68
C TYR A 272 39.22 -35.07 -28.96
N LYS A 273 39.08 -34.46 -30.14
CA LYS A 273 39.24 -35.18 -31.43
C LYS A 273 40.62 -35.78 -31.61
N ASN A 274 41.67 -35.07 -31.17
CA ASN A 274 43.04 -35.59 -31.27
C ASN A 274 43.29 -36.76 -30.31
N GLU A 275 42.79 -36.68 -29.07
CA GLU A 275 42.92 -37.78 -28.10
C GLU A 275 42.09 -39.01 -28.50
N LEU A 276 40.90 -38.81 -29.09
CA LEU A 276 40.08 -39.90 -29.61
C LEU A 276 40.79 -40.63 -30.77
N ALA A 277 41.43 -39.90 -31.67
CA ALA A 277 42.19 -40.49 -32.78
C ALA A 277 43.42 -41.29 -32.30
N LEU A 278 44.07 -40.85 -31.22
CA LEU A 278 45.14 -41.59 -30.55
C LEU A 278 44.61 -42.89 -29.92
N TYR A 279 43.48 -42.82 -29.21
CA TYR A 279 42.84 -44.01 -28.61
C TYR A 279 42.47 -45.08 -29.64
N GLU A 280 41.87 -44.67 -30.76
CA GLU A 280 41.49 -45.59 -31.84
C GLU A 280 42.71 -46.27 -32.47
N ALA A 281 43.85 -45.56 -32.56
CA ALA A 281 45.10 -46.13 -33.06
C ALA A 281 45.70 -47.16 -32.07
N ASP A 282 45.67 -46.84 -30.78
CA ASP A 282 46.18 -47.73 -29.72
C ASP A 282 45.34 -49.03 -29.63
N GLN A 283 44.01 -48.91 -29.72
CA GLN A 283 43.11 -50.06 -29.70
C GLN A 283 43.39 -51.05 -30.84
N LYS A 284 43.67 -50.52 -32.03
CA LYS A 284 44.01 -51.33 -33.21
C LYS A 284 45.37 -52.03 -33.06
N SER A 285 46.34 -51.36 -32.44
CA SER A 285 47.66 -51.94 -32.13
C SER A 285 47.55 -53.10 -31.11
N VAL A 286 46.67 -52.97 -30.11
CA VAL A 286 46.40 -54.03 -29.13
C VAL A 286 45.81 -55.27 -29.80
N GLU A 287 44.79 -55.12 -30.66
CA GLU A 287 44.20 -56.25 -31.40
C GLU A 287 45.22 -56.99 -32.29
N GLU A 288 46.09 -56.25 -32.99
CA GLU A 288 47.15 -56.86 -33.81
C GLU A 288 48.17 -57.64 -32.97
N ASN A 289 48.49 -57.17 -31.77
CA ASN A 289 49.41 -57.85 -30.86
C ASN A 289 48.78 -59.11 -30.24
N ASP A 290 47.50 -59.07 -29.86
CA ASP A 290 46.77 -60.23 -29.34
C ASP A 290 46.68 -61.36 -30.37
N ASN A 291 46.44 -61.01 -31.63
CA ASN A 291 46.44 -61.98 -32.74
C ASN A 291 47.80 -62.67 -32.90
N LYS A 292 48.91 -61.92 -32.83
CA LYS A 292 50.27 -62.49 -32.88
C LYS A 292 50.58 -63.40 -31.68
N VAL A 293 50.13 -63.01 -30.48
CA VAL A 293 50.31 -63.83 -29.27
C VAL A 293 49.56 -65.15 -29.40
N ASN A 294 48.34 -65.14 -29.94
CA ASN A 294 47.56 -66.36 -30.16
C ASN A 294 48.19 -67.28 -31.21
N GLU A 295 48.73 -66.72 -32.29
CA GLU A 295 49.48 -67.49 -33.30
C GLU A 295 50.73 -68.15 -32.72
N LEU A 296 51.51 -67.41 -31.92
CA LEU A 296 52.70 -67.94 -31.25
C LEU A 296 52.35 -69.03 -30.23
N LYS A 297 51.26 -68.89 -29.47
CA LYS A 297 50.77 -69.93 -28.57
C LYS A 297 50.42 -71.21 -29.33
N GLY A 298 49.69 -71.10 -30.44
CA GLY A 298 49.38 -72.26 -31.29
C GLY A 298 50.65 -72.96 -31.82
N ASN A 299 51.66 -72.19 -32.22
CA ASN A 299 52.95 -72.74 -32.65
C ASN A 299 53.68 -73.48 -31.51
N ILE A 300 53.67 -72.93 -30.30
CA ILE A 300 54.25 -73.58 -29.10
C ILE A 300 53.55 -74.90 -28.80
N ASP A 301 52.22 -74.95 -28.85
CA ASP A 301 51.46 -76.16 -28.58
C ASP A 301 51.75 -77.28 -29.60
N THR A 302 51.86 -76.94 -30.89
CA THR A 302 52.22 -77.92 -31.93
C THR A 302 53.65 -78.46 -31.76
N LEU A 303 54.61 -77.60 -31.35
CA LEU A 303 55.98 -78.02 -31.07
C LEU A 303 56.06 -78.92 -29.84
N ASN A 304 55.29 -78.63 -28.80
CA ASN A 304 55.20 -79.46 -27.60
C ASN A 304 54.59 -80.83 -27.90
N ALA A 305 53.54 -80.90 -28.73
CA ALA A 305 52.97 -82.17 -29.18
C ALA A 305 54.00 -83.03 -29.96
N LYS A 306 54.74 -82.42 -30.89
CA LYS A 306 55.82 -83.10 -31.64
C LYS A 306 56.94 -83.60 -30.73
N LYS A 307 57.32 -82.82 -29.72
CA LYS A 307 58.32 -83.22 -28.72
C LYS A 307 57.88 -84.45 -27.93
N LEU A 308 56.59 -84.55 -27.61
CA LEU A 308 56.02 -85.65 -26.85
C LEU A 308 55.98 -86.95 -27.69
N ASP A 309 55.52 -86.89 -28.95
CA ASP A 309 55.55 -88.02 -29.90
C ASP A 309 56.98 -88.54 -30.13
N LEU A 310 57.96 -87.65 -30.30
CA LEU A 310 59.36 -88.05 -30.45
C LEU A 310 59.90 -88.76 -29.19
N LYS A 311 59.47 -88.33 -28.00
CA LYS A 311 59.89 -88.94 -26.74
C LYS A 311 59.29 -90.35 -26.58
N GLU A 312 58.02 -90.53 -26.89
CA GLU A 312 57.37 -91.85 -26.88
C GLU A 312 58.03 -92.82 -27.87
N ARG A 313 58.40 -92.36 -29.08
CA ARG A 313 59.14 -93.18 -30.05
C ARG A 313 60.51 -93.59 -29.56
N MET A 314 61.23 -92.69 -28.89
CA MET A 314 62.53 -93.01 -28.28
C MET A 314 62.39 -94.10 -27.21
N ASP A 315 61.35 -94.02 -26.37
CA ASP A 315 61.11 -95.02 -25.32
C ASP A 315 60.75 -96.39 -25.91
N VAL A 316 60.02 -96.45 -27.02
CA VAL A 316 59.73 -97.72 -27.72
C VAL A 316 61.00 -98.33 -28.31
N LEU A 317 61.83 -97.52 -28.97
CA LEU A 317 63.08 -97.97 -29.59
C LEU A 317 64.09 -98.46 -28.54
N SER A 318 64.22 -97.78 -27.39
CA SER A 318 65.13 -98.21 -26.33
C SER A 318 64.72 -99.57 -25.75
N ASN A 319 63.42 -99.79 -25.58
CA ASN A 319 62.88 -101.07 -25.12
C ASN A 319 63.10 -102.21 -26.12
N GLN A 320 63.06 -101.94 -27.43
CA GLN A 320 63.40 -102.92 -28.47
C GLN A 320 64.89 -103.27 -28.44
N LEU A 321 65.74 -102.29 -28.21
CA LEU A 321 67.20 -102.45 -28.12
C LEU A 321 67.58 -103.31 -26.92
N ASN A 322 67.00 -103.04 -25.75
CA ASN A 322 67.20 -103.85 -24.53
C ASN A 322 66.77 -105.32 -24.72
N LYS A 323 65.67 -105.57 -25.47
CA LYS A 323 65.24 -106.94 -25.78
C LYS A 323 66.22 -107.67 -26.70
N LEU A 324 66.82 -106.96 -27.66
CA LEU A 324 67.83 -107.53 -28.56
C LEU A 324 69.14 -107.83 -27.83
N GLU A 325 69.57 -106.95 -26.92
CA GLU A 325 70.77 -107.17 -26.11
C GLU A 325 70.66 -108.40 -25.19
N LEU A 326 69.50 -108.62 -24.56
CA LEU A 326 69.24 -109.83 -23.77
C LEU A 326 69.32 -111.10 -24.62
N ASN A 327 68.77 -111.05 -25.83
CA ASN A 327 68.74 -112.19 -26.77
C ASN A 327 70.14 -112.51 -27.33
N TYR A 328 71.03 -111.51 -27.42
CA TYR A 328 72.43 -111.71 -27.77
C TYR A 328 73.27 -112.26 -26.61
N LYS A 329 73.01 -111.82 -25.36
CA LYS A 329 73.68 -112.35 -24.17
C LYS A 329 73.37 -113.84 -23.94
N GLU A 330 72.11 -114.25 -24.10
CA GLU A 330 71.71 -115.67 -23.97
C GLU A 330 72.35 -116.58 -25.03
N LYS A 331 72.74 -116.04 -26.21
CA LYS A 331 73.42 -116.82 -27.25
C LYS A 331 74.93 -116.94 -27.06
N ILE A 332 75.54 -116.05 -26.28
CA ILE A 332 77.00 -116.02 -26.07
C ILE A 332 77.42 -116.97 -24.95
N ASP A 333 76.57 -117.24 -23.96
CA ASP A 333 76.85 -118.20 -22.87
C ASP A 333 76.80 -119.69 -23.32
N LEU A 334 76.44 -119.98 -24.58
CA LEU A 334 76.25 -121.33 -25.12
C LEU A 334 77.48 -121.94 -25.83
N LEU A 335 78.62 -121.24 -25.86
CA LEU A 335 79.83 -121.69 -26.57
C LEU A 335 81.06 -121.71 -25.64
N GLU A 336 81.18 -122.78 -24.86
CA GLU A 336 82.37 -123.16 -24.09
C GLU A 336 83.38 -123.94 -24.95
N ILE A 337 84.48 -123.34 -25.42
CA ILE A 337 85.75 -124.03 -25.81
C ILE A 337 86.95 -123.13 -25.44
N VAL A 338 87.61 -123.37 -24.29
CA VAL A 338 88.88 -124.10 -24.04
C VAL A 338 90.17 -123.40 -24.49
N ASP A 339 90.75 -122.74 -23.48
CA ASP A 339 92.15 -122.77 -23.03
C ASP A 339 93.27 -122.24 -23.96
N VAL A 340 93.67 -121.00 -23.68
CA VAL A 340 95.04 -120.55 -23.93
C VAL A 340 95.50 -119.66 -22.76
N ASP A 341 95.42 -120.15 -21.52
CA ASP A 341 95.68 -119.39 -20.29
C ASP A 341 97.11 -118.79 -20.16
N LYS A 342 97.98 -119.00 -21.16
CA LYS A 342 99.26 -118.28 -21.30
C LYS A 342 99.31 -117.20 -22.37
N VAL A 343 98.43 -117.24 -23.37
CA VAL A 343 98.29 -116.17 -24.39
C VAL A 343 97.34 -115.07 -23.89
N LEU A 344 96.44 -115.44 -22.97
CA LEU A 344 95.42 -114.61 -22.33
C LEU A 344 95.95 -113.50 -21.39
N ASN A 345 97.23 -113.46 -21.02
CA ASN A 345 97.75 -112.37 -20.19
C ASN A 345 98.40 -111.22 -20.99
N ASP A 346 98.92 -111.51 -22.19
CA ASP A 346 99.57 -110.50 -23.03
C ASP A 346 98.61 -109.90 -24.08
N LEU A 347 97.61 -110.67 -24.54
CA LEU A 347 96.55 -110.17 -25.44
C LEU A 347 95.46 -109.35 -24.72
N LYS A 348 95.16 -109.65 -23.44
CA LYS A 348 94.18 -108.86 -22.67
C LYS A 348 94.54 -107.37 -22.60
N LYS A 349 95.83 -107.03 -22.50
CA LYS A 349 96.24 -105.61 -22.46
C LYS A 349 96.10 -104.90 -23.81
N MET A 350 96.21 -105.61 -24.93
CA MET A 350 96.04 -105.02 -26.26
C MET A 350 94.56 -104.95 -26.65
N ASP A 351 93.76 -105.98 -26.36
CA ASP A 351 92.32 -105.98 -26.62
C ASP A 351 91.56 -105.01 -25.72
N ASP A 352 91.97 -104.83 -24.45
CA ASP A 352 91.36 -103.83 -23.56
C ASP A 352 91.68 -102.39 -24.02
N LEU A 353 92.87 -102.17 -24.59
CA LEU A 353 93.28 -100.88 -25.17
C LEU A 353 92.62 -100.63 -26.52
N GLU A 354 92.47 -101.63 -27.40
CA GLU A 354 91.72 -101.51 -28.65
C GLU A 354 90.21 -101.38 -28.42
N ALA A 355 89.64 -102.05 -27.42
CA ALA A 355 88.25 -101.87 -27.00
C ALA A 355 88.03 -100.49 -26.37
N SER A 356 88.98 -99.98 -25.59
CA SER A 356 88.93 -98.61 -25.05
C SER A 356 89.09 -97.56 -26.16
N ILE A 357 89.98 -97.77 -27.13
CA ILE A 357 90.16 -96.86 -28.27
C ILE A 357 88.95 -96.90 -29.20
N ASN A 358 88.38 -98.07 -29.49
CA ASN A 358 87.19 -98.20 -30.33
C ASN A 358 85.91 -97.71 -29.64
N SER A 359 85.77 -97.87 -28.31
CA SER A 359 84.67 -97.28 -27.54
C SER A 359 84.83 -95.76 -27.40
N PHE A 360 86.07 -95.26 -27.27
CA PHE A 360 86.35 -93.84 -27.28
C PHE A 360 86.13 -93.22 -28.67
N ASP A 361 86.56 -93.87 -29.76
CA ASP A 361 86.35 -93.38 -31.13
C ASP A 361 84.89 -93.46 -31.56
N SER A 362 84.14 -94.46 -31.10
CA SER A 362 82.69 -94.54 -31.35
C SER A 362 81.93 -93.48 -30.56
N THR A 363 82.24 -93.25 -29.28
CA THR A 363 81.64 -92.17 -28.49
C THR A 363 82.06 -90.78 -28.99
N LEU A 364 83.30 -90.60 -29.42
CA LEU A 364 83.80 -89.35 -29.99
C LEU A 364 83.12 -89.07 -31.34
N ARG A 365 82.92 -90.08 -32.20
CA ARG A 365 82.09 -89.95 -33.42
C ARG A 365 80.63 -89.66 -33.11
N GLU A 366 80.06 -90.27 -32.07
CA GLU A 366 78.68 -90.03 -31.67
C GLU A 366 78.48 -88.60 -31.14
N PHE A 367 79.42 -88.11 -30.33
CA PHE A 367 79.42 -86.73 -29.83
C PHE A 367 79.80 -85.73 -30.91
N GLU A 368 80.63 -86.08 -31.89
CA GLU A 368 80.90 -85.24 -33.06
C GLU A 368 79.69 -85.12 -33.98
N VAL A 369 78.95 -86.20 -34.21
CA VAL A 369 77.68 -86.19 -34.93
C VAL A 369 76.63 -85.39 -34.17
N LYS A 370 76.46 -85.60 -32.85
CA LYS A 370 75.56 -84.81 -32.00
C LYS A 370 75.96 -83.33 -31.97
N ARG A 371 77.26 -83.00 -31.89
CA ARG A 371 77.75 -81.61 -31.93
C ARG A 371 77.53 -80.98 -33.29
N LYS A 372 77.67 -81.73 -34.39
CA LYS A 372 77.42 -81.25 -35.76
C LYS A 372 75.93 -81.06 -36.03
N ASP A 373 75.08 -81.95 -35.52
CA ASP A 373 73.61 -81.87 -35.62
C ASP A 373 73.05 -80.74 -34.72
N LEU A 374 73.59 -80.58 -33.50
CA LEU A 374 73.25 -79.45 -32.63
C LEU A 374 73.77 -78.12 -33.17
N LYS A 375 74.98 -78.05 -33.75
CA LYS A 375 75.45 -76.83 -34.44
C LYS A 375 74.61 -76.52 -35.68
N ALA A 376 74.16 -77.53 -36.43
CA ALA A 376 73.27 -77.33 -37.57
C ALA A 376 71.86 -76.87 -37.14
N ARG A 377 71.32 -77.42 -36.04
CA ARG A 377 70.02 -77.03 -35.48
C ARG A 377 70.00 -75.67 -34.79
N VAL A 378 71.15 -75.19 -34.30
CA VAL A 378 71.31 -73.89 -33.63
C VAL A 378 71.81 -72.80 -34.60
N ALA A 379 72.24 -73.15 -35.81
CA ALA A 379 72.73 -72.19 -36.80
C ALA A 379 71.65 -71.20 -37.30
N ASP A 380 70.38 -71.60 -37.33
CA ASP A 380 69.28 -70.79 -37.88
C ASP A 380 68.41 -70.09 -36.82
N HIS A 381 68.68 -70.29 -35.53
CA HIS A 381 67.88 -69.69 -34.46
C HIS A 381 68.72 -68.80 -33.55
N LYS A 382 68.59 -67.48 -33.76
CA LYS A 382 69.07 -66.47 -32.81
C LYS A 382 68.23 -66.52 -31.54
N ILE A 383 68.87 -66.42 -30.38
CA ILE A 383 68.20 -66.12 -29.10
C ILE A 383 67.47 -64.79 -29.29
N VAL A 384 66.15 -64.79 -29.25
CA VAL A 384 65.34 -63.57 -29.32
C VAL A 384 65.19 -63.06 -27.89
N ASP A 385 65.72 -61.86 -27.65
CA ASP A 385 65.62 -61.16 -26.39
C ASP A 385 64.18 -60.67 -26.17
N LEU A 386 63.50 -61.22 -25.16
CA LEU A 386 62.10 -60.89 -24.84
C LEU A 386 61.98 -59.58 -24.03
N SER A 387 63.09 -59.00 -23.58
CA SER A 387 63.11 -57.76 -22.80
C SER A 387 62.47 -56.58 -23.56
N ASP A 388 62.69 -56.50 -24.87
CA ASP A 388 62.07 -55.49 -25.74
C ASP A 388 60.54 -55.66 -25.85
N LEU A 389 60.03 -56.90 -25.79
CA LEU A 389 58.60 -57.17 -25.87
C LEU A 389 57.92 -56.88 -24.52
N GLU A 390 58.55 -57.26 -23.40
CA GLU A 390 58.07 -56.94 -22.05
C GLU A 390 58.08 -55.44 -21.77
N ALA A 391 59.10 -54.71 -22.25
CA ALA A 391 59.16 -53.26 -22.17
C ALA A 391 58.04 -52.59 -22.99
N LYS A 392 57.73 -53.11 -24.19
CA LYS A 392 56.60 -52.63 -25.00
C LYS A 392 55.25 -52.90 -24.35
N LEU A 393 55.06 -54.07 -23.75
CA LEU A 393 53.81 -54.43 -23.06
C LEU A 393 53.59 -53.56 -21.82
N HIS A 394 54.65 -53.29 -21.05
CA HIS A 394 54.59 -52.37 -19.93
C HIS A 394 54.30 -50.92 -20.36
N ALA A 395 54.92 -50.44 -21.45
CA ALA A 395 54.62 -49.13 -22.02
C ALA A 395 53.16 -49.02 -22.48
N LEU A 396 52.65 -50.04 -23.17
CA LEU A 396 51.28 -50.08 -23.68
C LEU A 396 50.25 -50.12 -22.54
N ASN A 397 50.53 -50.86 -21.46
CA ASN A 397 49.68 -50.87 -20.26
C ASN A 397 49.68 -49.52 -19.54
N GLN A 398 50.81 -48.82 -19.48
CA GLN A 398 50.87 -47.46 -18.95
C GLN A 398 50.09 -46.46 -19.80
N GLU A 399 50.06 -46.63 -21.11
CA GLU A 399 49.22 -45.81 -22.01
C GLU A 399 47.74 -46.13 -21.83
N LEU A 400 47.36 -47.41 -21.73
CA LEU A 400 46.00 -47.83 -21.41
C LEU A 400 45.48 -47.24 -20.10
N ASP A 401 46.29 -47.27 -19.04
CA ASP A 401 45.94 -46.69 -17.75
C ASP A 401 45.75 -45.17 -17.84
N LYS A 402 46.61 -44.47 -18.60
CA LYS A 402 46.46 -43.02 -18.85
C LYS A 402 45.16 -42.72 -19.59
N LEU A 403 44.87 -43.43 -20.68
CA LEU A 403 43.64 -43.21 -21.44
C LEU A 403 42.37 -43.57 -20.65
N SER A 404 42.41 -44.61 -19.83
CA SER A 404 41.28 -44.96 -18.96
C SER A 404 40.96 -43.87 -17.95
N ASN A 405 41.99 -43.17 -17.45
CA ASN A 405 41.82 -42.05 -16.52
C ASN A 405 41.33 -40.78 -17.24
N GLN A 406 41.79 -40.53 -18.47
CA GLN A 406 41.26 -39.44 -19.30
C GLN A 406 39.77 -39.64 -19.62
N LEU A 407 39.35 -40.86 -19.96
CA LEU A 407 37.93 -41.19 -20.19
C LEU A 407 37.06 -40.88 -18.96
N LYS A 408 37.49 -41.29 -17.77
CA LYS A 408 36.78 -40.97 -16.51
C LYS A 408 36.70 -39.46 -16.26
N GLU A 409 37.76 -38.72 -16.56
CA GLU A 409 37.76 -37.26 -16.44
C GLU A 409 36.77 -36.62 -17.43
N TYR A 410 36.70 -37.12 -18.67
CA TYR A 410 35.74 -36.65 -19.67
C TYR A 410 34.29 -36.95 -19.29
N ASP A 411 33.99 -38.17 -18.82
CA ASP A 411 32.64 -38.54 -18.37
C ASP A 411 32.17 -37.66 -17.21
N PHE A 412 33.06 -37.35 -16.28
CA PHE A 412 32.77 -36.43 -15.19
C PHE A 412 32.47 -35.00 -15.69
N ARG A 413 33.23 -34.52 -16.67
CA ARG A 413 33.00 -33.19 -17.27
C ARG A 413 31.69 -33.14 -18.04
N ILE A 414 31.34 -34.17 -18.79
CA ILE A 414 30.07 -34.25 -19.54
C ILE A 414 28.91 -34.12 -18.57
N LYS A 415 28.89 -34.90 -17.48
CA LYS A 415 27.85 -34.79 -16.44
C LYS A 415 27.75 -33.39 -15.84
N LYS A 416 28.89 -32.77 -15.51
CA LYS A 416 28.91 -31.39 -14.98
C LYS A 416 28.32 -30.39 -15.99
N HIS A 417 28.57 -30.58 -17.28
CA HIS A 417 28.02 -29.72 -18.33
C HIS A 417 26.53 -29.95 -18.56
N GLU A 418 26.05 -31.19 -18.45
CA GLU A 418 24.62 -31.52 -18.50
C GLU A 418 23.86 -30.82 -17.36
N ASP A 419 24.36 -30.91 -16.13
CA ASP A 419 23.77 -30.23 -14.97
C ASP A 419 23.74 -28.70 -15.15
N LEU A 420 24.83 -28.12 -15.68
CA LEU A 420 24.89 -26.67 -15.95
C LEU A 420 23.90 -26.22 -17.03
N LEU A 421 23.66 -27.06 -18.03
CA LEU A 421 22.76 -26.75 -19.13
C LEU A 421 21.31 -26.78 -18.68
N GLU A 422 20.96 -27.65 -17.74
CA GLU A 422 19.64 -27.67 -17.09
C GLU A 422 19.42 -26.40 -16.26
N ILE A 423 20.38 -26.01 -15.42
CA ILE A 423 20.31 -24.75 -14.65
C ILE A 423 20.19 -23.53 -15.56
N TYR A 424 20.92 -23.49 -16.67
CA TYR A 424 20.85 -22.37 -17.62
C TYR A 424 19.46 -22.24 -18.26
N LYS A 425 18.82 -23.38 -18.61
CA LYS A 425 17.47 -23.38 -19.17
C LYS A 425 16.47 -22.76 -18.19
N ASP A 426 16.53 -23.14 -16.92
CA ASP A 426 15.65 -22.59 -15.89
C ASP A 426 15.86 -21.08 -15.71
N LEU A 427 17.13 -20.66 -15.63
CA LEU A 427 17.47 -19.24 -15.49
C LEU A 427 17.04 -18.41 -16.70
N SER A 428 17.10 -18.98 -17.91
CA SER A 428 16.65 -18.32 -19.14
C SER A 428 15.15 -18.04 -19.13
N VAL A 429 14.34 -18.99 -18.65
CA VAL A 429 12.88 -18.82 -18.51
C VAL A 429 12.57 -17.71 -17.50
N ASP A 430 13.25 -17.71 -16.36
CA ASP A 430 13.08 -16.67 -15.35
C ASP A 430 13.50 -15.28 -15.86
N TYR A 431 14.60 -15.20 -16.60
CA TYR A 431 15.06 -13.97 -17.25
C TYR A 431 14.00 -13.41 -18.21
N GLN A 432 13.42 -14.24 -19.07
CA GLN A 432 12.36 -13.82 -19.99
C GLN A 432 11.12 -13.31 -19.24
N ARG A 433 10.72 -13.97 -18.16
CA ARG A 433 9.60 -13.53 -17.31
C ARG A 433 9.84 -12.14 -16.71
N VAL A 434 11.05 -11.89 -16.22
CA VAL A 434 11.43 -10.59 -15.64
C VAL A 434 11.50 -9.51 -16.73
N LEU A 435 12.07 -9.83 -17.89
CA LEU A 435 12.15 -8.91 -19.02
C LEU A 435 10.76 -8.47 -19.47
N HIS A 436 9.81 -9.39 -19.62
CA HIS A 436 8.44 -9.05 -20.01
C HIS A 436 7.74 -8.12 -19.01
N ARG A 437 7.94 -8.35 -17.71
CA ARG A 437 7.45 -7.45 -16.65
C ARG A 437 8.09 -6.07 -16.75
N PHE A 438 9.40 -6.01 -16.96
CA PHE A 438 10.12 -4.75 -17.15
C PHE A 438 9.62 -3.98 -18.37
N GLU A 439 9.40 -4.64 -19.51
CA GLU A 439 8.85 -4.03 -20.71
C GLU A 439 7.45 -3.45 -20.47
N THR A 440 6.60 -4.17 -19.74
CA THR A 440 5.24 -3.71 -19.41
C THR A 440 5.27 -2.45 -18.53
N VAL A 441 6.10 -2.46 -17.47
CA VAL A 441 6.24 -1.33 -16.54
C VAL A 441 6.91 -0.13 -17.23
N SER A 442 7.94 -0.37 -18.04
CA SER A 442 8.59 0.66 -18.84
C SER A 442 7.63 1.24 -19.89
N GLY A 443 6.78 0.42 -20.50
CA GLY A 443 5.74 0.88 -21.42
C GLY A 443 4.75 1.82 -20.74
N LEU A 444 4.31 1.47 -19.52
CA LEU A 444 3.43 2.33 -18.72
C LEU A 444 4.11 3.64 -18.32
N GLU A 445 5.36 3.58 -17.86
CA GLU A 445 6.16 4.76 -17.49
C GLU A 445 6.34 5.73 -18.67
N LYS A 446 6.70 5.20 -19.84
CA LYS A 446 6.81 5.98 -21.09
C LYS A 446 5.47 6.59 -21.49
N THR A 447 4.37 5.87 -21.28
CA THR A 447 3.01 6.37 -21.55
C THR A 447 2.65 7.52 -20.62
N MET A 448 2.85 7.37 -19.30
CA MET A 448 2.54 8.42 -18.33
C MET A 448 3.37 9.70 -18.52
N ARG A 449 4.64 9.54 -18.96
CA ARG A 449 5.54 10.68 -19.24
C ARG A 449 5.35 11.28 -20.63
N GLY A 450 4.49 10.72 -21.48
CA GLY A 450 4.31 11.16 -22.86
C GLY A 450 5.54 10.90 -23.75
N ASN A 451 6.41 9.96 -23.37
CA ASN A 451 7.63 9.61 -24.11
C ASN A 451 7.43 8.37 -25.01
N LEU A 452 6.19 8.07 -25.40
CA LEU A 452 5.89 6.94 -26.26
C LEU A 452 6.27 7.27 -27.71
N SER A 453 7.15 6.45 -28.30
CA SER A 453 7.61 6.67 -29.68
C SER A 453 6.46 6.65 -30.68
N GLY A 454 6.40 7.64 -31.57
CA GLY A 454 5.39 7.73 -32.65
C GLY A 454 4.05 8.35 -32.25
N ARG A 455 3.81 8.62 -30.96
CA ARG A 455 2.62 9.33 -30.44
C ARG A 455 2.99 10.75 -29.98
N ASP A 456 1.97 11.56 -29.75
CA ASP A 456 2.13 12.93 -29.27
C ASP A 456 2.62 12.94 -27.82
N ARG A 457 3.48 13.93 -27.50
CA ARG A 457 4.10 14.05 -26.19
C ARG A 457 3.16 14.74 -25.20
N ILE A 458 2.21 13.97 -24.67
CA ILE A 458 1.24 14.44 -23.68
C ILE A 458 1.51 13.73 -22.35
N THR A 459 1.78 14.50 -21.28
CA THR A 459 1.91 13.91 -19.94
C THR A 459 0.54 13.52 -19.40
N LEU A 460 0.50 12.60 -18.42
CA LEU A 460 -0.77 12.21 -17.79
C LEU A 460 -1.53 13.41 -17.20
N GLU A 461 -0.81 14.36 -16.60
CA GLU A 461 -1.40 15.58 -16.06
C GLU A 461 -2.05 16.44 -17.17
N GLN A 462 -1.34 16.65 -18.28
CA GLN A 462 -1.86 17.40 -19.43
C GLN A 462 -3.05 16.69 -20.08
N TYR A 463 -3.05 15.36 -20.13
CA TYR A 463 -4.19 14.59 -20.62
C TYR A 463 -5.44 14.85 -19.75
N VAL A 464 -5.30 14.82 -18.42
CA VAL A 464 -6.42 15.14 -17.51
C VAL A 464 -6.85 16.60 -17.65
N GLN A 465 -5.89 17.54 -17.75
CA GLN A 465 -6.18 18.96 -17.96
C GLN A 465 -6.92 19.21 -19.28
N SER A 466 -6.61 18.46 -20.35
CA SER A 466 -7.29 18.59 -21.64
C SER A 466 -8.80 18.30 -21.55
N ALA A 467 -9.20 17.34 -20.70
CA ALA A 467 -10.61 17.04 -20.46
C ALA A 467 -11.35 18.19 -19.73
N TYR A 468 -10.71 18.81 -18.73
CA TYR A 468 -11.25 20.00 -18.07
C TYR A 468 -11.28 21.20 -19.02
N PHE A 469 -10.25 21.35 -19.85
CA PHE A 469 -10.16 22.42 -20.82
C PHE A 469 -11.27 22.33 -21.88
N GLU A 470 -11.61 21.13 -22.36
CA GLU A 470 -12.77 20.92 -23.24
C GLU A 470 -14.09 21.35 -22.59
N TYR A 471 -14.27 21.10 -21.29
CA TYR A 471 -15.43 21.59 -20.56
C TYR A 471 -15.47 23.13 -20.52
N VAL A 472 -14.33 23.77 -20.24
CA VAL A 472 -14.20 25.23 -20.23
C VAL A 472 -14.50 25.82 -21.62
N ILE A 473 -13.99 25.20 -22.68
CA ILE A 473 -14.25 25.60 -24.07
C ILE A 473 -15.75 25.52 -24.37
N ASN A 474 -16.41 24.43 -24.00
CA ASN A 474 -17.86 24.27 -24.22
C ASN A 474 -18.67 25.36 -23.51
N GLU A 475 -18.33 25.69 -22.25
CA GLU A 475 -18.99 26.80 -21.53
C GLU A 475 -18.67 28.17 -22.14
N ALA A 476 -17.42 28.39 -22.59
CA ALA A 476 -17.03 29.62 -23.27
C ALA A 476 -17.81 29.80 -24.59
N ASN A 477 -17.99 28.74 -25.37
CA ASN A 477 -18.73 28.76 -26.64
C ASN A 477 -20.19 29.18 -26.45
N LYS A 478 -20.87 28.83 -25.36
CA LYS A 478 -22.25 29.29 -25.08
C LYS A 478 -22.39 30.81 -25.09
N ARG A 479 -21.35 31.52 -24.69
CA ARG A 479 -21.29 32.99 -24.69
C ARG A 479 -20.67 33.53 -25.99
N PHE A 480 -19.60 32.90 -26.47
CA PHE A 480 -18.85 33.34 -27.64
C PHE A 480 -19.68 33.29 -28.92
N ILE A 481 -20.51 32.27 -29.07
CA ILE A 481 -21.47 32.12 -30.18
C ILE A 481 -22.46 33.30 -30.21
N LYS A 482 -22.98 33.74 -29.06
CA LYS A 482 -23.87 34.92 -28.97
C LYS A 482 -23.16 36.24 -29.27
N MET A 483 -21.88 36.35 -28.92
CA MET A 483 -21.09 37.57 -29.14
C MET A 483 -20.65 37.74 -30.60
N THR A 484 -20.47 36.63 -31.30
CA THR A 484 -19.97 36.60 -32.68
C THR A 484 -21.07 36.34 -33.70
N ASP A 485 -22.34 36.37 -33.27
CA ASP A 485 -23.52 36.10 -34.11
C ASP A 485 -23.38 34.77 -34.89
N ASN A 486 -23.03 33.70 -34.18
CA ASN A 486 -22.74 32.36 -34.71
C ASN A 486 -21.58 32.29 -35.73
N GLN A 487 -20.68 33.28 -35.79
CA GLN A 487 -19.55 33.24 -36.71
C GLN A 487 -18.43 32.29 -36.26
N PHE A 488 -18.09 32.28 -34.96
CA PHE A 488 -16.92 31.57 -34.45
C PHE A 488 -17.26 30.57 -33.34
N GLU A 489 -16.61 29.40 -33.39
CA GLU A 489 -16.68 28.37 -32.36
C GLU A 489 -15.27 27.89 -32.01
N LEU A 490 -14.96 27.78 -30.71
CA LEU A 490 -13.66 27.36 -30.21
C LEU A 490 -13.59 25.84 -30.11
N PHE A 491 -12.47 25.25 -30.49
CA PHE A 491 -12.17 23.82 -30.37
C PHE A 491 -10.78 23.63 -29.79
N ARG A 492 -10.56 22.52 -29.09
CA ARG A 492 -9.21 22.11 -28.69
C ARG A 492 -8.50 21.48 -29.89
N GLN A 493 -7.25 21.87 -30.12
CA GLN A 493 -6.42 21.27 -31.17
C GLN A 493 -6.16 19.79 -30.84
N SER A 494 -6.47 18.90 -31.78
CA SER A 494 -6.42 17.44 -31.57
C SER A 494 -5.04 16.85 -31.83
N GLU A 495 -4.28 17.44 -32.76
CA GLU A 495 -2.97 16.98 -33.22
C GLU A 495 -1.94 18.08 -33.05
N ALA A 496 -0.78 17.75 -32.50
CA ALA A 496 0.33 18.68 -32.36
C ALA A 496 0.92 19.02 -33.73
N ASP A 497 1.20 20.31 -33.98
CA ASP A 497 1.92 20.76 -35.19
C ASP A 497 3.30 20.10 -35.37
N ASN A 498 3.89 19.63 -34.26
CA ASN A 498 5.18 18.96 -34.27
C ASN A 498 5.24 17.92 -33.15
N LYS A 499 5.54 16.65 -33.49
CA LYS A 499 5.67 15.53 -32.53
C LYS A 499 6.85 15.65 -31.55
N ARG A 500 7.48 16.83 -31.46
CA ARG A 500 8.63 17.16 -30.61
C ARG A 500 8.26 18.04 -29.42
N SER A 501 7.27 18.92 -29.56
CA SER A 501 6.78 19.82 -28.51
C SER A 501 5.68 19.16 -27.67
N GLN A 502 5.58 19.54 -26.39
CA GLN A 502 4.41 19.21 -25.58
C GLN A 502 3.17 19.87 -26.21
N SER A 503 2.08 19.13 -26.29
CA SER A 503 0.82 19.59 -26.86
C SER A 503 -0.34 19.06 -26.02
N GLY A 504 -1.53 19.65 -26.19
CA GLY A 504 -2.75 19.16 -25.54
C GLY A 504 -3.68 20.25 -25.00
N LEU A 505 -3.25 21.51 -24.98
CA LEU A 505 -4.04 22.66 -24.51
C LEU A 505 -4.14 23.79 -25.55
N ASP A 506 -3.73 23.54 -26.78
CA ASP A 506 -3.80 24.51 -27.86
C ASP A 506 -5.25 24.65 -28.37
N LEU A 507 -5.59 25.83 -28.87
CA LEU A 507 -6.96 26.20 -29.22
C LEU A 507 -7.05 26.56 -30.71
N GLU A 508 -8.10 26.08 -31.37
CA GLU A 508 -8.46 26.42 -32.73
C GLU A 508 -9.82 27.13 -32.75
N VAL A 509 -9.99 28.07 -33.68
CA VAL A 509 -11.28 28.68 -33.99
C VAL A 509 -11.80 28.11 -35.31
N LEU A 510 -13.01 27.58 -35.29
CA LEU A 510 -13.80 27.31 -36.48
C LEU A 510 -14.54 28.58 -36.88
N ASP A 511 -14.32 29.01 -38.13
CA ASP A 511 -15.11 30.07 -38.75
C ASP A 511 -16.23 29.44 -39.59
N HIS A 512 -17.49 29.65 -39.20
CA HIS A 512 -18.66 29.09 -39.87
C HIS A 512 -18.89 29.65 -41.28
N TYR A 513 -18.35 30.83 -41.62
CA TYR A 513 -18.46 31.38 -42.99
C TYR A 513 -17.51 30.70 -43.96
N THR A 514 -16.29 30.40 -43.52
CA THR A 514 -15.26 29.77 -44.36
C THR A 514 -15.20 28.25 -44.22
N GLY A 515 -15.80 27.68 -43.17
CA GLY A 515 -15.80 26.25 -42.87
C GLY A 515 -14.41 25.71 -42.49
N LYS A 516 -13.45 26.58 -42.18
CA LYS A 516 -12.06 26.21 -41.89
C LYS A 516 -11.71 26.49 -40.43
N LYS A 517 -10.98 25.56 -39.82
CA LYS A 517 -10.35 25.75 -38.51
C LYS A 517 -9.00 26.45 -38.66
N ARG A 518 -8.67 27.32 -37.71
CA ARG A 518 -7.37 28.03 -37.66
C ARG A 518 -6.87 28.09 -36.21
N PRO A 519 -5.55 28.01 -35.99
CA PRO A 519 -5.00 28.25 -34.65
C PRO A 519 -5.27 29.69 -34.19
N VAL A 520 -5.47 29.87 -32.88
CA VAL A 520 -5.76 31.17 -32.24
C VAL A 520 -4.51 31.98 -31.94
#